data_AF-A0A2C9KKJ0-F1
#
_entry.id   AF-A0A2C9KKJ0-F1
#
_cell.length_a   1.000
_cell.length_b   1.000
_cell.length_c   1.000
_cell.angle_alpha   90.00
_cell.angle_beta   90.00
_cell.angle_gamma   90.00
#
_symmetry.space_group_name_H-M   'P 1'
#
loop_
_entity.id
_entity.type
_entity.pdbx_description
1 polymer ?
#
loop_
_entity_poly.entity_id
_entity_poly.type
_entity_poly.pdbx_seq_one_letter_code
_entity_poly.pdbx_strand_id
1 'polypeptide(L)'
;MVQWTGPSHKPVAHRLGHKGKMDLKFSKPVDGGHYYKSHLALLGKREKVPQKFKVGDKVNIIIDVEAVKRMQEDHGGWNEGMIKVTSLTFTFILSTGPALDIGEQGRRL
;
A
#
# COMPACT_ATOMS: atom_id res chain seq x y z
N MET A 1 23.69 -5.66 -12.09
CA MET A 1 24.39 -4.48 -12.68
C MET A 1 24.49 -4.74 -14.18
N VAL A 2 24.07 -3.81 -15.03
CA VAL A 2 24.17 -3.97 -16.49
C VAL A 2 25.52 -3.49 -16.96
N GLN A 3 26.25 -4.35 -17.66
CA GLN A 3 27.51 -4.02 -18.32
C GLN A 3 27.25 -3.88 -19.82
N TRP A 4 27.45 -2.68 -20.37
CA TRP A 4 27.29 -2.41 -21.79
C TRP A 4 28.60 -2.70 -22.52
N THR A 5 28.52 -3.35 -23.68
CA THR A 5 29.70 -3.69 -24.52
C THR A 5 30.08 -2.60 -25.51
N GLY A 6 29.53 -1.38 -25.38
CA GLY A 6 29.79 -0.24 -26.26
C GLY A 6 30.93 0.68 -25.76
N PRO A 7 31.36 1.66 -26.57
CA PRO A 7 32.51 2.53 -26.28
C PRO A 7 32.31 3.46 -25.07
N SER A 8 31.07 3.63 -24.61
CA SER A 8 30.76 4.39 -23.39
C SER A 8 30.68 3.45 -22.19
N HIS A 9 31.71 3.48 -21.34
CA HIS A 9 31.80 2.71 -20.11
C HIS A 9 31.07 3.35 -18.92
N LYS A 10 30.21 4.37 -19.14
CA LYS A 10 29.50 5.02 -18.03
C LYS A 10 28.45 4.06 -17.44
N PRO A 11 28.53 3.70 -16.16
CA PRO A 11 27.50 2.90 -15.51
C PRO A 11 26.23 3.74 -15.37
N VAL A 12 25.19 3.36 -16.11
CA VAL A 12 23.85 3.97 -16.03
C VAL A 12 22.94 3.05 -15.25
N ALA A 13 22.24 3.59 -14.26
CA ALA A 13 21.17 2.87 -13.56
C ALA A 13 19.92 2.79 -14.44
N HIS A 14 19.33 1.60 -14.52
CA HIS A 14 18.12 1.33 -15.29
C HIS A 14 16.99 0.95 -14.33
N ARG A 15 15.75 1.38 -14.60
CA ARG A 15 14.59 1.01 -13.79
C ARG A 15 14.16 -0.40 -14.15
N LEU A 16 14.00 -1.22 -13.11
CA LEU A 16 13.46 -2.57 -13.18
C LEU A 16 12.25 -2.66 -12.23
N GLY A 17 11.18 -1.94 -12.55
CA GLY A 17 9.93 -1.92 -11.78
C GLY A 17 9.70 -0.65 -10.95
N HIS A 18 10.67 0.27 -10.87
CA HIS A 18 10.47 1.54 -10.16
C HIS A 18 9.39 2.37 -10.86
N LYS A 19 8.33 2.73 -10.12
CA LYS A 19 7.12 3.41 -10.64
C LYS A 19 6.47 2.66 -11.82
N GLY A 20 6.53 1.33 -11.80
CA GLY A 20 5.97 0.49 -12.86
C GLY A 20 6.71 0.57 -14.20
N LYS A 21 7.92 1.16 -14.23
CA LYS A 21 8.71 1.31 -15.47
C LYS A 21 9.79 0.23 -15.57
N MET A 22 9.92 -0.32 -16.77
CA MET A 22 10.95 -1.30 -17.14
C MET A 22 11.75 -0.75 -18.32
N ASP A 23 13.00 -0.36 -18.08
CA ASP A 23 13.86 0.23 -19.11
C ASP A 23 14.61 -0.85 -19.94
N LEU A 24 14.60 -2.09 -19.46
CA LEU A 24 15.33 -3.21 -20.07
C LEU A 24 14.39 -4.37 -20.38
N LYS A 25 14.70 -5.07 -21.47
CA LYS A 25 14.10 -6.34 -21.85
C LYS A 25 15.18 -7.41 -21.83
N PHE A 26 14.94 -8.52 -21.14
CA PHE A 26 15.89 -9.63 -21.15
C PHE A 26 15.94 -10.26 -22.55
N SER A 27 17.14 -10.66 -22.98
CA SER A 27 17.34 -11.43 -24.22
C SER A 27 17.40 -12.93 -23.95
N LYS A 28 18.08 -13.32 -22.86
CA LYS A 28 18.16 -14.70 -22.37
C LYS A 28 17.77 -14.71 -20.89
N PRO A 29 16.84 -15.58 -20.47
CA PRO A 29 16.50 -15.72 -19.07
C PRO A 29 17.68 -16.31 -18.29
N VAL A 30 17.85 -15.87 -17.05
CA VAL A 30 18.82 -16.40 -16.09
C VAL A 30 18.05 -16.75 -14.82
N ASP A 31 18.51 -17.77 -14.09
CA ASP A 31 17.90 -18.14 -12.82
C ASP A 31 18.00 -16.96 -11.83
N GLY A 32 16.84 -16.55 -11.29
CA GLY A 32 16.71 -15.49 -10.30
C GLY A 32 16.74 -15.99 -8.87
N GLY A 33 16.99 -17.29 -8.66
CA GLY A 33 16.93 -17.95 -7.36
C GLY A 33 15.54 -18.48 -7.04
N HIS A 34 15.42 -19.06 -5.85
CA HIS A 34 14.21 -19.77 -5.41
C HIS A 34 13.38 -18.90 -4.48
N TYR A 35 12.05 -19.00 -4.59
CA TYR A 35 11.11 -18.34 -3.69
C TYR A 35 9.91 -19.25 -3.39
N TYR A 36 9.30 -19.05 -2.23
CA TYR A 36 8.11 -19.78 -1.82
C TYR A 36 6.88 -19.17 -2.48
N LYS A 37 6.42 -19.78 -3.59
CA LYS A 37 5.23 -19.34 -4.33
C LYS A 37 3.99 -19.19 -3.45
N SER A 38 3.82 -20.07 -2.47
CA SER A 38 2.70 -20.05 -1.51
C SER A 38 2.74 -18.88 -0.53
N HIS A 39 3.89 -18.22 -0.37
CA HIS A 39 4.06 -17.10 0.56
C HIS A 39 4.06 -15.73 -0.16
N LEU A 40 3.94 -15.71 -1.49
CA LEU A 40 3.83 -14.46 -2.23
C LEU A 40 2.41 -13.89 -2.12
N ALA A 41 2.33 -12.59 -1.84
CA ALA A 41 1.08 -11.87 -1.91
C ALA A 41 0.49 -11.97 -3.32
N LEU A 42 -0.79 -12.31 -3.40
CA LEU A 42 -1.49 -12.46 -4.66
C LEU A 42 -1.87 -11.08 -5.21
N LEU A 43 -1.27 -10.70 -6.35
CA LEU A 43 -1.57 -9.44 -7.03
C LEU A 43 -3.06 -9.36 -7.37
N GLY A 44 -3.70 -8.25 -7.00
CA GLY A 44 -5.14 -8.01 -7.27
C GLY A 44 -6.10 -8.73 -6.34
N LYS A 45 -5.63 -9.66 -5.49
CA LYS A 45 -6.46 -10.20 -4.40
C LYS A 45 -6.17 -9.42 -3.13
N ARG A 46 -7.15 -8.61 -2.72
CA ARG A 46 -7.19 -8.13 -1.33
C ARG A 46 -7.52 -9.37 -0.49
N GLU A 47 -6.54 -9.88 0.24
CA GLU A 47 -6.86 -10.82 1.30
C GLU A 47 -7.90 -10.14 2.18
N LYS A 48 -9.01 -10.84 2.45
CA LYS A 48 -9.92 -10.41 3.50
C LYS A 48 -9.12 -10.55 4.79
N VAL A 49 -8.41 -9.48 5.16
CA VAL A 49 -7.82 -9.37 6.49
C VAL A 49 -8.95 -9.72 7.45
N PRO A 50 -8.80 -10.75 8.29
CA PRO A 50 -9.83 -11.14 9.22
C PRO A 50 -10.27 -9.90 9.96
N GLN A 51 -11.55 -9.56 9.85
CA GLN A 51 -12.08 -8.37 10.50
C GLN A 51 -11.90 -8.59 11.99
N LYS A 52 -10.91 -7.91 12.59
CA LYS A 52 -10.52 -8.12 14.00
C LYS A 52 -11.63 -7.71 14.96
N PHE A 53 -12.52 -6.83 14.51
CA PHE A 53 -13.64 -6.29 15.30
C PHE A 53 -14.97 -6.73 14.69
N LYS A 54 -15.91 -7.07 15.56
CA LYS A 54 -17.29 -7.39 15.21
C LYS A 54 -18.20 -6.21 15.57
N VAL A 55 -19.33 -6.13 14.87
CA VAL A 55 -20.36 -5.14 15.22
C VAL A 55 -20.82 -5.40 16.66
N GLY A 56 -20.79 -4.35 17.49
CA GLY A 56 -21.10 -4.41 18.91
C GLY A 56 -19.87 -4.45 19.84
N ASP A 57 -18.65 -4.61 19.31
CA ASP A 57 -17.44 -4.60 20.12
C ASP A 57 -17.20 -3.21 20.72
N LYS A 58 -16.82 -3.17 22.00
CA LYS A 58 -16.38 -1.94 22.67
C LYS A 58 -14.89 -1.70 22.41
N VAL A 59 -14.56 -0.55 21.83
CA VAL A 59 -13.19 -0.20 21.44
C VAL A 59 -12.79 1.16 22.00
N ASN A 60 -11.53 1.30 22.38
CA ASN A 60 -10.93 2.54 22.85
C ASN A 60 -9.73 2.90 21.96
N ILE A 61 -9.51 4.19 21.76
CA ILE A 61 -8.29 4.67 21.10
C ILE A 61 -7.23 4.84 22.21
N ILE A 62 -6.18 4.02 22.16
CA ILE A 62 -5.10 4.02 23.17
C ILE A 62 -3.79 4.62 22.64
N ILE A 63 -3.85 5.29 21.50
CA ILE A 63 -2.71 5.91 20.82
C ILE A 63 -2.86 7.43 20.83
N ASP A 64 -1.75 8.12 20.66
CA ASP A 64 -1.68 9.58 20.66
C ASP A 64 -2.42 10.18 19.46
N VAL A 65 -2.96 11.38 19.68
CA VAL A 65 -3.75 12.12 18.68
C VAL A 65 -2.96 12.33 17.39
N GLU A 66 -1.66 12.62 17.48
CA GLU A 66 -0.79 12.82 16.30
C GLU A 66 -0.60 11.55 15.48
N ALA A 67 -0.51 10.37 16.11
CA ALA A 67 -0.52 9.11 15.37
C ALA A 67 -1.87 8.84 14.70
N VAL A 68 -3.00 9.10 15.38
CA VAL A 68 -4.32 8.92 14.78
C VAL A 68 -4.49 9.81 13.55
N LYS A 69 -4.04 11.08 13.61
CA LYS A 69 -4.05 12.01 12.48
C LYS A 69 -3.34 11.42 11.26
N ARG A 70 -2.13 10.90 11.44
CA ARG A 70 -1.36 10.26 10.36
C ARG A 70 -2.05 9.02 9.81
N MET A 71 -2.68 8.22 10.68
CA MET A 71 -3.41 7.03 10.24
C MET A 71 -4.67 7.37 9.42
N GLN A 72 -5.26 8.54 9.63
CA GLN A 72 -6.51 8.93 8.97
C GLN A 72 -6.33 9.63 7.61
N GLU A 73 -5.11 9.99 7.22
CA GLU A 73 -4.82 10.75 5.99
C GLU A 73 -5.47 10.13 4.73
N ASP A 74 -5.43 8.81 4.61
CA ASP A 74 -6.05 8.05 3.50
C ASP A 74 -7.34 7.29 3.89
N HIS A 75 -7.88 7.53 5.09
CA HIS A 75 -9.04 6.81 5.65
C HIS A 75 -10.23 7.72 6.01
N GLY A 76 -10.36 8.86 5.31
CA GLY A 76 -11.44 9.83 5.51
C GLY A 76 -11.02 11.13 6.20
N GLY A 77 -9.73 11.27 6.53
CA GLY A 77 -9.14 12.49 7.06
C GLY A 77 -9.37 12.68 8.57
N TRP A 78 -8.84 13.81 9.06
CA TRP A 78 -8.93 14.21 10.47
C TRP A 78 -9.75 15.49 10.65
N ASN A 79 -10.60 15.52 11.66
CA ASN A 79 -11.31 16.71 12.12
C ASN A 79 -10.93 16.99 13.58
N GLU A 80 -10.68 18.26 13.95
CA GLU A 80 -10.37 18.66 15.33
C GLU A 80 -11.42 18.22 16.36
N GLY A 81 -12.68 18.07 15.95
CA GLY A 81 -13.74 17.50 16.80
C GLY A 81 -13.46 16.05 17.25
N MET A 82 -12.61 15.30 16.53
CA MET A 82 -12.21 13.92 16.86
C MET A 82 -11.25 13.85 18.06
N ILE A 83 -10.66 14.96 18.51
CA ILE A 83 -9.84 14.97 19.72
C ILE A 83 -10.64 14.51 20.95
N LYS A 84 -11.92 14.90 21.03
CA LYS A 84 -12.79 14.50 22.14
C LYS A 84 -13.09 13.00 22.13
N VAL A 85 -12.90 12.37 20.97
CA VAL A 85 -13.21 10.96 20.71
C VAL A 85 -12.02 10.09 21.13
N THR A 86 -10.78 10.60 21.17
CA THR A 86 -9.61 9.76 21.49
C THR A 86 -9.57 9.24 22.93
N SER A 87 -10.33 9.81 23.86
CA SER A 87 -10.38 9.39 25.27
C SER A 87 -11.67 8.66 25.67
N LEU A 88 -12.53 8.33 24.71
CA LEU A 88 -13.83 7.68 24.96
C LEU A 88 -13.85 6.23 24.49
N THR A 89 -14.84 5.48 25.00
CA THR A 89 -15.18 4.13 24.54
C THR A 89 -16.27 4.17 23.48
N PHE A 90 -16.05 3.52 22.36
CA PHE A 90 -16.98 3.43 21.24
C PHE A 90 -17.51 2.03 21.06
N THR A 91 -18.67 1.93 20.42
CA THR A 91 -19.16 0.66 19.89
C THR A 91 -18.82 0.61 18.41
N PHE A 92 -18.19 -0.47 17.97
CA PHE A 92 -17.93 -0.70 16.55
C PHE A 92 -19.26 -0.96 15.85
N ILE A 93 -19.72 -0.01 15.02
CA ILE A 93 -21.05 -0.07 14.38
C ILE A 93 -21.01 -0.63 12.96
N LEU A 94 -19.96 -0.32 12.19
CA LEU A 94 -19.82 -0.74 10.80
C LEU A 94 -18.36 -0.60 10.35
N SER A 95 -17.86 -1.59 9.61
CA SER A 95 -16.67 -1.38 8.78
C SER A 95 -17.13 -0.90 7.42
N THR A 96 -16.69 0.27 6.99
CA THR A 96 -16.74 0.58 5.56
C THR A 96 -15.94 -0.49 4.83
N GLY A 97 -16.46 -0.98 3.70
CA GLY A 97 -15.70 -1.86 2.82
C GLY A 97 -14.42 -1.16 2.36
N PRO A 98 -13.43 -1.89 1.85
CA PRO A 98 -12.17 -1.27 1.45
C PRO A 98 -12.47 -0.22 0.39
N ALA A 99 -11.84 0.96 0.53
CA ALA A 99 -11.96 2.06 -0.42
C ALA A 99 -11.89 1.53 -1.86
N LEU A 100 -12.93 1.83 -2.63
CA LEU A 100 -12.87 1.67 -4.07
C LEU A 100 -11.77 2.61 -4.52
N ASP A 101 -10.75 2.05 -5.14
CA ASP A 101 -9.71 2.82 -5.82
C ASP A 101 -10.43 3.61 -6.92
N ILE A 102 -10.71 4.89 -6.66
CA ILE A 102 -11.16 5.82 -7.69
C ILE A 102 -9.94 6.11 -8.55
N GLY A 103 -9.60 5.11 -9.37
CA GLY A 103 -8.57 5.20 -10.38
C GLY A 103 -8.79 6.47 -11.18
N GLU A 104 -7.72 7.26 -11.22
CA GLU A 104 -7.51 8.49 -11.97
C GLU A 104 -8.01 8.32 -13.43
N GLN A 105 -9.30 8.55 -13.66
CA GLN A 105 -9.84 8.65 -15.01
C GLN A 105 -9.45 10.01 -15.57
N GLY A 106 -8.36 10.01 -16.33
CA GLY A 106 -8.28 10.69 -17.61
C GLY A 106 -8.35 12.22 -17.58
N ARG A 107 -7.19 12.87 -17.35
CA ARG A 107 -6.88 14.10 -18.09
C ARG A 107 -6.29 13.72 -19.46
N ARG A 108 -7.18 13.58 -20.44
CA ARG A 108 -6.90 13.84 -21.85
C ARG A 108 -8.00 14.79 -22.32
N LEU A 109 -7.67 16.06 -22.42
CA LEU A 109 -7.61 16.84 -23.66
C LEU A 109 -6.60 17.97 -23.44
#